data_AF-A0A3M1Q3K5-F1
#
_entry.id   AF-A0A3M1Q3K5-F1
#
_cell.length_a   1.000
_cell.length_b   1.000
_cell.length_c   1.000
_cell.angle_alpha   90.00
_cell.angle_beta   90.00
_cell.angle_gamma   90.00
#
_symmetry.space_group_name_H-M   'P 1'
#
loop_
_entity.id
_entity.type
_entity.pdbx_description
1 polymer ?
#
loop_
_entity_poly.entity_id
_entity_poly.type
_entity_poly.pdbx_seq_one_letter_code
_entity_poly.pdbx_strand_id
1 'polypeptide(L)'
;MSVVVDEPPRAERPAGRPAAERRVTVEPVALPCLEREWTALEPRARTRNVFVSWPFVATWWEHFRRERQGRTWLARAADGTPVAIVPLYEEQVAT
;
A
#
# COMPACT_ATOMS: atom_id res chain seq x y z
N MET A 1 28.59 25.99 7.67
CA MET A 1 28.26 25.43 8.99
C MET A 1 27.59 24.08 8.75
N SER A 2 28.33 22.98 8.92
CA SER A 2 27.86 21.63 8.57
C SER A 2 27.45 20.92 9.85
N VAL A 3 26.19 20.46 9.93
CA VAL A 3 25.70 19.65 11.04
C VAL A 3 25.83 18.19 10.63
N VAL A 4 26.69 17.45 11.31
CA VAL A 4 26.74 15.99 11.23
C VAL A 4 25.67 15.46 12.16
N VAL A 5 24.67 14.78 11.60
CA VAL A 5 23.64 14.08 12.37
C VAL A 5 24.11 12.63 12.50
N ASP A 6 24.37 12.20 13.73
CA ASP A 6 24.71 10.81 14.05
C ASP A 6 23.43 9.96 13.94
N GLU A 7 23.32 9.12 12.91
CA GLU A 7 22.17 8.22 12.73
C GLU A 7 22.34 7.04 13.70
N PRO A 8 21.40 6.81 14.64
CA PRO A 8 21.53 5.72 15.59
C PRO A 8 21.57 4.36 14.87
N PRO A 9 22.23 3.35 15.44
CA PRO A 9 22.33 2.04 14.82
C PRO A 9 20.94 1.47 14.57
N ARG A 10 20.66 1.07 13.32
CA ARG A 10 19.40 0.41 12.93
C ARG A 10 19.25 -0.84 13.78
N ALA A 11 18.23 -0.85 14.64
CA ALA A 11 17.86 -2.03 15.40
C ALA A 11 17.63 -3.21 14.44
N GLU A 12 18.31 -4.33 14.70
CA GLU A 12 18.10 -5.56 13.95
C GLU A 12 16.62 -5.96 14.05
N ARG A 13 15.99 -6.14 12.89
CA ARG A 13 14.62 -6.63 12.83
C ARG A 13 14.59 -8.01 13.50
N PRO A 14 13.76 -8.24 14.53
CA PRO A 14 13.65 -9.57 15.11
C PRO A 14 13.27 -10.55 14.00
N ALA A 15 13.98 -11.69 13.96
CA ALA A 15 13.74 -12.74 12.98
C ALA A 15 12.25 -13.09 13.00
N GLY A 16 11.55 -12.70 11.92
CA GLY A 16 10.12 -12.90 11.82
C GLY A 16 9.80 -14.38 11.94
N ARG A 17 8.78 -14.72 12.74
CA ARG A 17 8.19 -16.06 12.76
C ARG A 17 8.03 -16.53 11.31
N PRO A 18 8.43 -17.77 10.94
CA PRO A 18 8.30 -18.23 9.57
C PRO A 18 6.84 -18.06 9.16
N ALA A 19 6.62 -17.16 8.20
CA ALA A 19 5.29 -16.91 7.69
C ALA A 19 4.85 -18.20 7.02
N ALA A 20 3.80 -18.84 7.53
CA ALA A 20 3.16 -19.93 6.82
C ALA A 20 2.90 -19.46 5.39
N GLU A 21 3.29 -20.27 4.41
CA GLU A 21 3.18 -19.91 3.00
C GLU A 21 1.71 -19.63 2.67
N ARG A 22 1.37 -18.35 2.55
CA ARG A 22 0.01 -17.91 2.21
C ARG A 22 -0.07 -17.74 0.71
N ARG A 23 -0.79 -18.63 0.03
CA ARG A 23 -1.16 -18.42 -1.37
C ARG A 23 -2.13 -17.24 -1.47
N VAL A 24 -1.77 -16.28 -2.32
CA VAL A 24 -2.60 -15.13 -2.65
C VAL A 24 -2.74 -15.03 -4.16
N THR A 25 -3.92 -14.63 -4.63
CA THR A 25 -4.14 -14.20 -6.01
C THR A 25 -4.03 -12.68 -6.06
N VAL A 26 -3.45 -12.16 -7.13
CA VAL A 26 -3.26 -10.72 -7.33
C VAL A 26 -3.83 -10.33 -8.68
N GLU A 27 -4.70 -9.33 -8.70
CA GLU A 27 -5.35 -8.83 -9.91
C GLU A 27 -5.22 -7.32 -10.02
N PRO A 28 -4.98 -6.77 -11.23
CA PRO A 28 -5.06 -5.34 -11.46
C PRO A 28 -6.53 -4.89 -11.41
N VAL A 29 -6.82 -3.84 -10.64
CA VAL A 29 -8.18 -3.30 -10.50
C VAL A 29 -8.10 -1.78 -10.51
N ALA A 30 -9.07 -1.11 -11.12
CA ALA A 30 -9.15 0.35 -11.04
C ALA A 30 -9.51 0.77 -9.61
N LEU A 31 -8.74 1.70 -9.02
CA LEU A 31 -8.97 2.15 -7.65
C LEU A 31 -10.44 2.53 -7.34
N PRO A 32 -11.18 3.26 -8.20
CA PRO A 32 -12.58 3.60 -7.91
C PRO A 32 -13.51 2.40 -7.68
N CYS A 33 -13.13 1.19 -8.12
CA CYS A 33 -13.89 -0.03 -7.90
C CYS A 33 -13.60 -0.71 -6.54
N LEU A 34 -12.65 -0.18 -5.75
CA LEU A 34 -12.12 -0.83 -4.55
C LEU A 34 -12.63 -0.24 -3.24
N GLU A 35 -13.59 0.70 -3.24
CA GLU A 35 -14.11 1.33 -2.02
C GLU A 35 -14.56 0.30 -0.96
N ARG A 36 -15.30 -0.73 -1.40
CA ARG A 36 -15.82 -1.77 -0.53
C ARG A 36 -14.70 -2.59 0.09
N GLU A 37 -13.77 -3.10 -0.73
CA GLU A 37 -12.63 -3.87 -0.28
C GLU A 37 -11.71 -3.05 0.63
N TRP A 38 -11.49 -1.79 0.32
CA TRP A 38 -10.70 -0.87 1.12
C TRP A 38 -11.32 -0.66 2.50
N THR A 39 -12.62 -0.36 2.54
CA THR A 39 -13.38 -0.18 3.77
C THR A 39 -13.37 -1.45 4.63
N ALA A 40 -13.34 -2.64 4.01
CA ALA A 40 -13.21 -3.90 4.73
C ALA A 40 -11.79 -4.15 5.29
N LEU A 41 -10.76 -3.61 4.65
CA LEU A 41 -9.36 -3.75 5.05
C LEU A 41 -8.91 -2.71 6.09
N GLU A 42 -9.42 -1.48 6.00
CA GLU A 42 -9.02 -0.36 6.84
C GLU A 42 -9.04 -0.67 8.36
N PRO A 43 -10.09 -1.32 8.92
CA PRO A 43 -10.10 -1.68 10.34
C PRO A 43 -9.01 -2.67 10.76
N ARG A 44 -8.45 -3.42 9.80
CA ARG A 44 -7.40 -4.44 9.98
C ARG A 44 -5.99 -3.85 9.81
N ALA A 45 -5.89 -2.58 9.38
CA ALA A 45 -4.61 -1.91 9.22
C ALA A 45 -3.88 -1.81 10.56
N ARG A 46 -2.57 -2.09 10.54
CA ARG A 46 -1.72 -2.00 11.75
C ARG A 46 -1.65 -0.56 12.27
N THR A 47 -1.74 0.41 11.38
CA THR A 47 -1.76 1.84 11.67
C THR A 47 -3.14 2.40 11.39
N ARG A 48 -3.67 3.21 12.30
CA ARG A 48 -4.92 3.96 12.12
C ARG A 48 -4.59 5.44 11.97
N ASN A 49 -4.49 5.88 10.73
CA ASN A 49 -4.25 7.28 10.41
C ASN A 49 -5.02 7.63 9.13
N VAL A 50 -5.14 8.93 8.83
CA VAL A 50 -5.90 9.39 7.66
C VAL A 50 -5.39 8.81 6.33
N PHE A 51 -4.09 8.49 6.23
CA PHE A 51 -3.46 7.99 5.01
C PHE A 51 -3.94 6.60 4.60
N VAL A 52 -4.49 5.81 5.53
CA VAL A 52 -5.06 4.49 5.23
C VAL A 52 -6.58 4.54 5.00
N SER A 53 -7.20 5.71 5.07
CA SER A 53 -8.64 5.88 4.87
C SER A 53 -9.01 5.96 3.39
N TRP A 54 -10.19 5.43 3.04
CA TRP A 54 -10.71 5.54 1.68
C TRP A 54 -10.82 6.99 1.18
N PRO A 55 -11.40 7.96 1.93
CA PRO A 55 -11.51 9.33 1.45
C PRO A 55 -10.18 9.96 1.07
N PHE A 56 -9.13 9.72 1.88
CA PHE A 56 -7.80 10.22 1.58
C PHE A 56 -7.24 9.60 0.29
N VAL A 57 -7.29 8.26 0.17
CA VAL A 57 -6.67 7.55 -0.95
C VAL A 57 -7.40 7.86 -2.25
N ALA A 58 -8.73 7.91 -2.24
CA ALA A 58 -9.53 8.29 -3.40
C ALA A 58 -9.17 9.70 -3.88
N THR A 59 -9.09 10.66 -2.95
CA THR A 59 -8.70 12.05 -3.25
C THR A 59 -7.29 12.11 -3.82
N TRP A 60 -6.32 11.47 -3.16
CA TRP A 60 -4.93 11.41 -3.62
C TRP A 60 -4.83 10.82 -5.03
N TRP A 61 -5.57 9.74 -5.30
CA TRP A 61 -5.57 9.11 -6.61
C TRP A 61 -6.09 10.02 -7.72
N GLU A 62 -7.17 10.75 -7.47
CA GLU A 62 -7.73 11.70 -8.44
C GLU A 62 -6.71 12.75 -8.86
N HIS A 63 -5.89 13.23 -7.93
CA HIS A 63 -4.88 14.24 -8.19
C HIS A 63 -3.61 13.69 -8.86
N PHE A 64 -3.07 12.56 -8.40
CA PHE A 64 -1.73 12.12 -8.80
C PHE A 64 -1.70 11.05 -9.90
N ARG A 65 -2.80 10.33 -10.16
CA ARG A 65 -2.79 9.19 -11.10
C ARG A 65 -2.49 9.58 -12.55
N ARG A 66 -2.92 10.78 -12.98
CA ARG A 66 -2.89 11.19 -14.39
C ARG A 66 -1.48 11.41 -14.91
N GLU A 67 -0.61 11.96 -14.09
CA GLU A 67 0.74 12.36 -14.48
C GLU A 67 1.76 11.23 -14.29
N ARG A 68 1.45 10.22 -13.48
CA ARG A 68 2.40 9.20 -13.02
C ARG A 68 2.03 7.75 -13.41
N GLN A 69 1.07 7.56 -14.32
CA GLN A 69 0.57 6.24 -14.72
C GLN A 69 0.17 5.36 -13.51
N GLY A 70 -0.74 5.86 -12.67
CA GLY A 70 -1.19 5.14 -11.49
C GLY A 70 -1.80 3.77 -11.83
N ARG A 71 -1.32 2.71 -11.16
CA ARG A 71 -1.89 1.36 -11.19
C ARG A 71 -2.25 0.87 -9.80
N THR A 72 -3.27 0.03 -9.69
CA THR A 72 -3.68 -0.54 -8.40
C THR A 72 -3.88 -2.04 -8.53
N TRP A 73 -3.51 -2.75 -7.48
CA TRP A 73 -3.69 -4.20 -7.38
C TRP A 73 -4.46 -4.55 -6.13
N LEU A 74 -5.29 -5.58 -6.25
CA LEU A 74 -5.97 -6.22 -5.15
C LEU A 74 -5.40 -7.63 -4.95
N ALA A 75 -5.01 -7.94 -3.72
CA ALA A 75 -4.62 -9.28 -3.33
C ALA A 75 -5.74 -9.96 -2.53
N ARG A 76 -6.06 -11.21 -2.88
CA ARG A 76 -7.03 -12.04 -2.18
C ARG A 76 -6.38 -13.31 -1.66
N ALA A 77 -6.82 -13.76 -0.48
CA ALA A 77 -6.49 -15.09 0.02
C ALA A 77 -7.18 -16.18 -0.82
N ALA A 78 -6.81 -17.45 -0.59
CA ALA A 78 -7.40 -18.59 -1.29
C ALA A 78 -8.94 -18.70 -1.15
N ASP A 79 -9.51 -18.14 -0.08
CA ASP A 79 -10.96 -18.07 0.17
C ASP A 79 -11.64 -16.85 -0.48
N GLY A 80 -10.91 -16.04 -1.24
CA GLY A 80 -11.40 -14.83 -1.89
C GLY A 80 -11.39 -13.58 -1.00
N THR A 81 -11.03 -13.71 0.28
CA THR A 81 -10.98 -12.58 1.23
C THR A 81 -9.91 -11.57 0.79
N PRO A 82 -10.23 -10.26 0.68
CA PRO A 82 -9.22 -9.25 0.42
C PRO A 82 -8.22 -9.20 1.57
N VAL A 83 -6.92 -9.20 1.24
CA VAL A 83 -5.82 -9.16 2.22
C VAL A 83 -4.90 -7.96 2.06
N ALA A 84 -4.85 -7.36 0.87
CA ALA A 84 -4.11 -6.13 0.63
C ALA A 84 -4.63 -5.41 -0.62
N ILE A 85 -4.54 -4.07 -0.60
CA ILE A 85 -4.66 -3.22 -1.78
C ILE A 85 -3.38 -2.40 -1.86
N VAL A 86 -2.81 -2.27 -3.06
CA VAL A 86 -1.60 -1.47 -3.28
C VAL A 86 -1.81 -0.54 -4.47
N PRO A 87 -1.99 0.77 -4.23
CA PRO A 87 -1.85 1.79 -5.25
C PRO A 87 -0.37 2.11 -5.45
N LEU A 88 0.14 1.98 -6.69
CA LEU A 88 1.48 2.42 -7.08
C LEU A 88 1.37 3.34 -8.30
N TYR A 89 2.46 4.03 -8.58
CA TYR A 89 2.65 4.76 -9.83
C TYR A 89 4.07 4.52 -10.32
N GLU A 90 4.29 4.72 -11.61
CA GLU A 90 5.62 4.62 -12.19
C GLU A 90 6.21 6.01 -12.33
N GLU A 91 7.41 6.19 -11.82
CA GLU A 91 8.16 7.42 -12.07
C GLU A 91 8.77 7.34 -13.47
N GLN A 92 8.41 8.29 -14.33
CA GLN A 92 9.09 8.43 -15.61
C GLN A 92 10.44 9.11 -15.36
N VAL A 93 11.52 8.41 -15.68
CA VAL A 93 12.85 9.02 -15.72
C VAL A 93 12.85 10.00 -16.90
N ALA A 94 13.00 11.29 -16.61
CA ALA A 94 13.17 12.30 -17.65
C ALA A 94 14.38 11.91 -18.51
N THR A 95 14.13 11.68 -19.80
CA THR A 95 15.16 11.37 -20.81
C THR A 95 15.84 12.65 -21.27
#